data_AF-A0A2M6ZUR3-F1
#
_entry.id   AF-A0A2M6ZUR3-F1
#
_cell.length_a   1.000
_cell.length_b   1.000
_cell.length_c   1.000
_cell.angle_alpha   90.00
_cell.angle_beta   90.00
_cell.angle_gamma   90.00
#
_symmetry.space_group_name_H-M   'P 1'
#
loop_
_entity.id
_entity.type
_entity.pdbx_description
1 polymer ?
#
loop_
_entity_poly.entity_id
_entity_poly.type
_entity_poly.pdbx_seq_one_letter_code
_entity_poly.pdbx_strand_id
1 'polypeptide(L)' 'MRIAFIGGGTMGEAMIGCLLNKNIAMPANIIVSDVRQSRRELLSREYGVSTLADNRK' A
#
# COMPACT_ATOMS: atom_id res chain seq x y z
N MET A 1 -10.08 -5.35 -9.95
CA MET A 1 -9.27 -6.22 -9.08
C MET A 1 -8.80 -5.41 -7.89
N ARG A 2 -8.85 -5.94 -6.66
CA ARG A 2 -8.31 -5.29 -5.46
C ARG A 2 -7.08 -6.04 -4.99
N ILE A 3 -6.04 -5.32 -4.57
CA ILE A 3 -4.76 -5.89 -4.11
C ILE A 3 -4.54 -5.43 -2.66
N ALA A 4 -4.28 -6.37 -1.77
CA ALA A 4 -3.98 -6.08 -0.37
C ALA A 4 -2.56 -6.52 -0.03
N PHE A 5 -1.79 -5.61 0.57
CA PHE A 5 -0.47 -5.89 1.13
C PHE A 5 -0.56 -5.92 2.65
N ILE A 6 -0.14 -7.03 3.26
CA ILE A 6 0.06 -7.13 4.70
C ILE A 6 1.54 -6.89 4.97
N GLY A 7 1.86 -5.68 5.42
CA GLY A 7 3.21 -5.15 5.56
C GLY A 7 3.55 -4.14 4.48
N GLY A 8 3.87 -2.92 4.90
CA GLY A 8 4.32 -1.79 4.08
C GLY A 8 5.83 -1.57 4.10
N GLY A 9 6.61 -2.60 4.45
CA GLY A 9 8.07 -2.55 4.45
C GLY A 9 8.67 -2.38 3.05
N THR A 10 10.00 -2.54 2.93
CA THR A 10 10.74 -2.32 1.67
C THR A 10 10.17 -3.10 0.49
N MET A 11 9.80 -4.37 0.68
CA MET A 11 9.28 -5.20 -0.41
C MET A 11 7.85 -4.79 -0.81
N GLY A 12 6.98 -4.53 0.16
CA GLY A 12 5.61 -4.09 -0.11
C GLY A 12 5.59 -2.78 -0.88
N GLU A 13 6.39 -1.80 -0.44
CA GLU A 13 6.57 -0.52 -1.14
C GLU A 13 7.11 -0.70 -2.56
N ALA A 14 8.15 -1.52 -2.76
CA ALA A 14 8.70 -1.78 -4.09
C ALA A 14 7.67 -2.39 -5.05
N MET A 15 6.85 -3.33 -4.57
CA MET A 15 5.78 -3.93 -5.35
C MET A 15 4.68 -2.92 -5.70
N ILE A 16 4.25 -2.11 -4.74
CA ILE A 16 3.26 -1.03 -4.96
C ILE A 16 3.78 -0.06 -6.02
N GLY A 17 5.01 0.42 -5.86
CA GLY A 17 5.63 1.33 -6.82
C GLY A 17 5.70 0.75 -8.22
N CYS A 18 6.05 -0.53 -8.37
CA CYS A 18 6.08 -1.21 -9.67
C CYS A 18 4.69 -1.32 -10.30
N LEU A 19 3.68 -1.75 -9.53
CA LEU A 19 2.30 -1.91 -10.00
C LEU A 19 1.70 -0.59 -10.48
N LEU A 20 1.94 0.49 -9.72
CA LEU A 20 1.47 1.83 -10.08
C LEU A 20 2.19 2.37 -11.30
N ASN A 21 3.53 2.30 -11.33
CA ASN A 21 4.33 2.80 -12.46
C ASN A 21 4.02 2.05 -13.77
N LYS A 22 3.73 0.75 -13.70
CA LYS A 22 3.32 -0.06 -14.86
C LYS A 22 1.83 0.05 -15.21
N ASN A 23 1.06 0.89 -14.50
CA ASN A 23 -0.39 1.04 -14.66
C ASN A 23 -1.17 -0.29 -14.57
N ILE A 24 -0.66 -1.25 -13.80
CA ILE A 24 -1.29 -2.56 -13.60
C ILE A 24 -2.46 -2.44 -12.61
N ALA A 25 -2.35 -1.52 -11.65
CA ALA A 25 -3.39 -1.22 -10.69
C ALA A 25 -3.50 0.29 -10.45
N MET A 26 -4.70 0.76 -10.15
CA MET A 26 -4.92 2.14 -9.70
C MET A 26 -4.68 2.23 -8.19
N PRO A 27 -4.21 3.37 -7.65
CA PRO A 27 -4.01 3.56 -6.21
C PRO A 27 -5.24 3.21 -5.37
N ALA A 28 -6.44 3.58 -5.85
CA ALA A 28 -7.72 3.29 -5.20
C ALA A 28 -8.05 1.79 -5.07
N ASN A 29 -7.35 0.92 -5.82
CA ASN A 29 -7.52 -0.54 -5.77
C ASN A 29 -6.47 -1.24 -4.91
N ILE A 30 -5.52 -0.49 -4.32
CA ILE A 30 -4.46 -1.01 -3.47
C ILE A 30 -4.72 -0.59 -2.03
N ILE A 31 -4.65 -1.57 -1.12
CA ILE A 31 -4.69 -1.34 0.32
C ILE A 31 -3.46 -1.94 0.99
N VAL A 32 -2.89 -1.22 1.96
CA VAL A 32 -1.69 -1.66 2.69
C VAL A 32 -1.94 -1.62 4.18
N SER A 33 -1.78 -2.75 4.84
CA SER A 33 -1.78 -2.79 6.30
C SER A 33 -0.34 -2.73 6.82
N ASP A 34 -0.09 -1.90 7.83
CA ASP A 34 1.19 -1.89 8.54
C ASP A 34 1.00 -1.47 10.00
N VAL A 35 1.72 -2.15 10.92
CA VAL A 35 1.65 -1.85 12.36
C VAL A 35 2.21 -0.45 12.68
N ARG A 36 3.16 0.06 11.88
CA ARG A 36 3.78 1.36 12.09
C ARG A 36 2.98 2.46 11.41
N GLN A 37 2.46 3.40 12.20
CA GLN A 37 1.71 4.56 11.69
C GLN A 37 2.52 5.40 10.70
N SER A 38 3.78 5.69 11.00
CA SER A 38 4.66 6.46 10.11
C SER A 38 4.78 5.84 8.73
N ARG A 39 4.73 4.51 8.65
CA ARG A 39 4.80 3.80 7.38
C ARG A 39 3.51 3.89 6.58
N ARG A 40 2.38 3.82 7.26
CA ARG A 40 1.04 4.03 6.67
C ARG A 40 0.89 5.43 6.10
N GLU A 41 1.32 6.44 6.85
CA GLU A 41 1.30 7.84 6.41
C GLU A 41 2.18 8.07 5.19
N LEU A 42 3.41 7.54 5.20
CA LEU A 42 4.32 7.62 4.05
C LEU A 42 3.69 6.99 2.81
N LEU A 43 3.20 5.75 2.92
CA LEU A 43 2.62 5.04 1.77
C LEU A 43 1.37 5.72 1.22
N SER A 44 0.51 6.24 2.10
CA SER A 44 -0.67 6.99 1.68
C SER A 44 -0.29 8.30 0.99
N ARG A 45 0.72 9.02 1.51
CA ARG A 45 1.17 10.29 0.94
C ARG A 45 1.91 10.13 -0.39
N GLU A 46 2.84 9.18 -0.48
CA GLU A 46 3.70 9.01 -1.66
C GLU A 46 3.01 8.27 -2.80
N TYR A 47 2.19 7.26 -2.48
CA TYR A 47 1.59 6.39 -3.48
C TYR A 47 0.08 6.58 -3.63
N GLY A 48 -0.57 7.36 -2.75
CA GLY A 48 -2.02 7.59 -2.81
C GLY A 48 -2.87 6.35 -2.49
N VAL A 49 -2.28 5.34 -1.86
CA VAL A 49 -2.96 4.07 -1.53
C VAL A 49 -3.69 4.17 -0.19
N SER A 50 -4.72 3.35 -0.02
CA SER A 50 -5.41 3.23 1.27
C SER A 50 -4.53 2.45 2.26
N THR A 51 -4.58 2.82 3.54
CA THR A 51 -3.80 2.11 4.58
C THR A 51 -4.61 1.75 5.81
N LEU A 52 -4.25 0.65 6.47
CA LEU A 52 -4.96 0.12 7.64
C LEU A 52 -3.99 -0.26 8.76
N ALA A 53 -4.42 -0.09 10.02
CA ALA A 53 -3.65 -0.52 11.18
C ALA A 53 -3.82 -2.02 11.51
N ASP A 54 -4.86 -2.65 10.96
CA ASP A 54 -5.32 -3.98 11.33
C ASP A 54 -5.70 -4.75 10.06
N ASN A 55 -5.19 -5.98 9.95
CA ASN A 55 -5.41 -6.87 8.80
C ASN A 55 -6.84 -7.41 8.72
N ARG A 56 -7.63 -7.28 9.80
CA ARG A 56 -9.02 -7.76 9.85
C ARG A 56 -10.04 -6.73 9.38
N LYS A 57 -9.58 -5.53 9.06
CA LYS A 57 -10.40 -4.43 8.51
C LYS A 57 -10.13 -4.30 7.02
#